data_AF-A0A8T2X374-F1
#
_entry.id   AF-A0A8T2X374-F1
#
_cell.length_a   1.000
_cell.length_b   1.000
_cell.length_c   1.000
_cell.angle_alpha   90.00
_cell.angle_beta   90.00
_cell.angle_gamma   90.00
#
_symmetry.space_group_name_H-M   'P 1'
#
loop_
_entity.id
_entity.type
_entity.pdbx_description
1 polymer ?
#
loop_
_entity_poly.entity_id
_entity_poly.type
_entity_poly.pdbx_seq_one_letter_code
_entity_poly.pdbx_strand_id
1 'polypeptide(L)'
;MVKLASARESRMYGPRLARNRGEFMNAGLCVFAAIVLVGGFVAELSKEPKSGLVLLLIALLLIMVVNLHDLVAHLAGIDYRFPLMGFDTQLALVEFAVPVVQASGALLSFFGILFLFIQGYKGYGHFKLERHALNLLIAGPALWVLGSIHNSCQIYERADGH
;
A
#
# COMPACT_ATOMS: atom_id res chain seq x y z
N MET A 1 0.90 -0.44 -8.62
CA MET A 1 -0.54 -0.23 -8.91
C MET A 1 -0.66 0.37 -10.29
N VAL A 2 -1.35 -0.30 -11.22
CA VAL A 2 -1.74 0.32 -12.49
C VAL A 2 -3.09 0.96 -12.25
N LYS A 3 -3.15 2.29 -12.28
CA LYS A 3 -4.40 3.05 -12.27
C LYS A 3 -4.59 3.71 -13.63
N LEU A 4 -5.82 3.61 -14.15
CA LEU A 4 -6.22 4.16 -15.45
C LEU A 4 -6.04 5.68 -15.50
N ALA A 5 -5.90 6.24 -16.70
CA ALA A 5 -5.57 7.65 -16.92
C ALA A 5 -6.63 8.62 -16.33
N SER A 6 -7.92 8.29 -16.41
CA SER A 6 -9.01 9.09 -15.84
C SER A 6 -8.95 9.21 -14.32
N ALA A 7 -8.66 8.11 -13.62
CA ALA A 7 -8.46 8.08 -12.17
C ALA A 7 -7.19 8.81 -11.71
N ARG A 8 -6.29 9.16 -12.64
CA ARG A 8 -5.16 10.07 -12.36
C ARG A 8 -5.57 11.53 -12.51
N GLU A 9 -6.45 11.83 -13.46
CA GLU A 9 -6.94 13.19 -13.69
C GLU A 9 -7.79 13.72 -12.53
N SER A 10 -8.49 12.85 -11.79
CA SER A 10 -9.27 13.20 -10.59
C SER A 10 -8.40 13.54 -9.36
N ARG A 11 -7.10 13.21 -9.36
CA ARG A 11 -6.21 13.42 -8.22
C ARG A 11 -5.68 14.84 -8.17
N MET A 12 -5.70 15.43 -6.99
CA MET A 12 -5.07 16.71 -6.72
C MET A 12 -3.77 16.51 -5.92
N TYR A 13 -2.64 16.55 -6.62
CA TYR A 13 -1.31 16.67 -6.01
C TYR A 13 -0.87 18.15 -5.90
N GLY A 14 -1.82 19.06 -5.71
CA GLY A 14 -1.60 20.51 -5.67
C GLY A 14 -1.69 21.20 -7.05
N PRO A 15 -1.15 22.43 -7.20
CA PRO A 15 -1.21 23.21 -8.44
C PRO A 15 -0.67 22.43 -9.65
N ARG A 16 -1.13 22.77 -10.86
CA ARG A 16 -0.91 22.01 -12.10
C ARG A 16 0.56 21.62 -12.37
N LEU A 17 1.54 22.43 -11.94
CA LEU A 17 2.98 22.11 -12.06
C LEU A 17 3.50 21.13 -10.99
N ALA A 18 2.95 21.19 -9.77
CA ALA A 18 3.26 20.29 -8.67
C ALA A 18 2.63 18.91 -8.86
N ARG A 19 1.50 18.85 -9.60
CA ARG A 19 0.77 17.60 -9.84
C ARG A 19 1.62 16.51 -10.47
N ASN A 20 2.25 16.82 -11.60
CA ASN A 20 3.08 15.87 -12.34
C ASN A 20 4.30 15.40 -11.53
N ARG A 21 4.87 16.28 -10.70
CA ARG A 21 5.99 15.94 -9.83
C ARG A 21 5.58 14.99 -8.71
N GLY A 22 4.45 15.27 -8.04
CA GLY A 22 3.91 14.42 -6.98
C GLY A 22 3.54 13.02 -7.49
N GLU A 23 2.92 12.94 -8.67
CA GLU A 23 2.63 11.65 -9.32
C GLU A 23 3.90 10.86 -9.63
N PHE A 24 4.91 11.52 -10.22
CA PHE A 24 6.17 10.87 -10.57
C PHE A 24 6.93 10.39 -9.33
N MET A 25 7.01 11.22 -8.29
CA MET A 25 7.63 10.85 -7.02
C MET A 25 6.92 9.65 -6.37
N ASN A 26 5.58 9.64 -6.35
CA ASN A 26 4.83 8.53 -5.77
C ASN A 26 5.01 7.23 -6.57
N ALA A 27 5.03 7.32 -7.90
CA ALA A 27 5.30 6.17 -8.77
C ALA A 27 6.72 5.64 -8.57
N GLY A 28 7.72 6.52 -8.50
CA GLY A 28 9.11 6.16 -8.22
C GLY A 28 9.26 5.49 -6.86
N LEU A 29 8.61 6.03 -5.83
CA LEU A 29 8.62 5.46 -4.48
C LEU A 29 7.95 4.08 -4.45
N CYS A 30 6.87 3.88 -5.21
CA CYS A 30 6.22 2.59 -5.34
C CYS A 30 7.14 1.52 -5.97
N VAL A 31 7.85 1.87 -7.06
CA VAL A 31 8.79 0.95 -7.72
C VAL A 31 9.97 0.65 -6.80
N PHE A 32 10.54 1.68 -6.17
CA PHE A 32 11.61 1.53 -5.19
C PHE A 32 11.18 0.60 -4.05
N ALA A 33 10.00 0.81 -3.47
CA ALA A 33 9.50 -0.02 -2.40
C ALA A 33 9.28 -1.48 -2.83
N ALA A 34 8.84 -1.72 -4.06
CA ALA A 34 8.73 -3.08 -4.61
C ALA A 34 10.10 -3.77 -4.75
N ILE A 35 11.13 -3.04 -5.22
CA ILE A 35 12.50 -3.56 -5.30
C ILE A 35 13.03 -3.90 -3.91
N VAL A 36 12.84 -3.00 -2.92
CA VAL A 36 13.26 -3.25 -1.53
C VAL A 36 12.50 -4.44 -0.93
N LEU A 37 11.21 -4.60 -1.23
CA LEU A 37 10.40 -5.73 -0.75
C LEU A 37 10.94 -7.06 -1.27
N VAL A 38 11.17 -7.16 -2.59
CA VAL A 38 11.75 -8.36 -3.21
C VAL A 38 13.15 -8.62 -2.68
N GLY A 39 13.98 -7.58 -2.56
CA GLY A 39 15.31 -7.67 -1.97
C GLY A 39 15.28 -8.16 -0.52
N GLY A 40 14.30 -7.72 0.28
CA GLY A 40 14.08 -8.19 1.64
C GLY A 40 13.78 -9.69 1.70
N PHE A 41 12.87 -10.18 0.85
CA PHE A 41 12.58 -11.61 0.76
C PHE A 41 13.79 -12.43 0.27
N VAL A 42 14.57 -11.93 -0.68
CA VAL A 42 15.80 -12.59 -1.13
C VAL A 42 16.85 -12.64 -0.01
N ALA A 43 16.96 -11.57 0.79
CA ALA A 43 17.87 -11.51 1.93
C ALA A 43 17.52 -12.50 3.05
N GLU A 44 16.24 -12.88 3.20
CA GLU A 44 15.82 -13.96 4.13
C GLU A 44 16.41 -15.33 3.75
N LEU A 45 16.78 -15.55 2.49
CA LEU A 45 17.44 -16.79 2.05
C LEU A 45 18.94 -16.82 2.38
N SER A 46 19.48 -15.72 2.93
CA SER A 46 20.88 -15.62 3.31
C SER A 46 21.16 -16.21 4.69
N LYS A 47 22.44 -16.29 5.06
CA LYS A 47 22.86 -16.72 6.41
C LYS A 47 22.54 -15.69 7.50
N GLU A 48 22.13 -14.47 7.13
CA GLU A 48 21.83 -13.38 8.06
C GLU A 48 20.39 -12.87 7.89
N PRO A 49 19.38 -13.65 8.31
CA PRO A 49 17.96 -13.34 8.07
C PRO A 49 17.50 -12.03 8.75
N LYS A 50 18.19 -11.58 9.80
CA LYS A 50 17.88 -10.30 10.47
C LYS A 50 17.94 -9.09 9.54
N SER A 51 18.85 -9.11 8.57
CA SER A 51 18.98 -8.04 7.57
C SER A 51 17.77 -8.01 6.62
N GLY A 52 17.23 -9.17 6.26
CA GLY A 52 16.01 -9.32 5.46
C GLY A 52 14.80 -8.71 6.15
N LEU A 53 14.61 -9.01 7.44
CA LEU A 53 13.47 -8.49 8.21
C LEU A 53 13.46 -6.97 8.25
N VAL A 54 14.64 -6.34 8.38
CA VAL A 54 14.77 -4.88 8.37
C VAL A 54 14.38 -4.31 7.00
N LEU A 55 14.84 -4.92 5.90
CA LEU A 55 14.46 -4.50 4.55
C LEU A 55 12.95 -4.65 4.31
N LEU A 56 12.35 -5.75 4.79
CA LEU A 56 10.91 -5.97 4.72
C LEU A 56 10.14 -4.89 5.50
N LEU A 57 10.59 -4.52 6.70
CA LEU A 57 9.98 -3.44 7.49
C LEU A 57 10.06 -2.09 6.77
N ILE A 58 11.21 -1.76 6.18
CA ILE A 58 11.39 -0.53 5.39
C ILE A 58 10.45 -0.54 4.17
N ALA A 59 10.41 -1.65 3.43
CA ALA A 59 9.54 -1.77 2.26
C ALA A 59 8.06 -1.59 2.62
N LEU A 60 7.58 -2.27 3.66
CA LEU A 60 6.19 -2.17 4.11
C LEU A 60 5.83 -0.76 4.57
N LEU A 61 6.75 -0.06 5.24
CA LEU A 61 6.55 1.34 5.61
C LEU A 61 6.42 2.24 4.38
N LEU A 62 7.30 2.06 3.38
CA LEU A 62 7.24 2.82 2.14
C LEU A 62 5.94 2.57 1.38
N ILE A 63 5.48 1.32 1.32
CA ILE A 63 4.23 0.95 0.66
C ILE A 63 3.03 1.56 1.38
N MET A 64 3.04 1.59 2.71
CA MET A 64 2.02 2.29 3.50
C MET A 64 2.01 3.80 3.18
N VAL A 65 3.18 4.45 3.12
CA VAL A 65 3.30 5.88 2.78
C VAL A 65 2.78 6.17 1.37
N VAL A 66 3.16 5.36 0.38
CA VAL A 66 2.69 5.50 -1.01
C VAL A 66 1.16 5.42 -1.08
N ASN A 67 0.56 4.44 -0.40
CA ASN A 67 -0.89 4.26 -0.37
C ASN A 67 -1.61 5.37 0.38
N LEU A 68 -1.08 5.84 1.52
CA LEU A 68 -1.65 6.97 2.26
C LEU A 68 -1.56 8.27 1.46
N HIS A 69 -0.43 8.52 0.81
CA HIS A 69 -0.27 9.67 -0.06
C HIS A 69 -1.24 9.61 -1.25
N ASP A 70 -1.41 8.43 -1.85
CA ASP A 70 -2.39 8.20 -2.90
C ASP A 70 -3.82 8.47 -2.40
N LEU A 71 -4.17 7.99 -1.20
CA LEU A 71 -5.48 8.23 -0.57
C LEU A 71 -5.74 9.72 -0.36
N VAL A 72 -4.78 10.45 0.20
CA VAL A 72 -4.87 11.90 0.44
C VAL A 72 -5.05 12.64 -0.88
N ALA A 73 -4.38 12.23 -1.96
CA ALA A 73 -4.51 12.88 -3.25
C ALA A 73 -5.92 12.73 -3.88
N HIS A 74 -6.62 11.62 -3.64
CA HIS A 74 -8.04 11.50 -4.07
C HIS A 74 -8.97 12.29 -3.16
N LEU A 75 -8.74 12.28 -1.84
CA LEU A 75 -9.53 13.07 -0.90
C LEU A 75 -9.43 14.57 -1.22
N ALA A 76 -8.23 15.05 -1.52
CA ALA A 76 -8.01 16.41 -2.01
C ALA A 76 -8.68 16.65 -3.37
N GLY A 77 -8.73 15.64 -4.24
CA GLY A 77 -9.40 15.71 -5.55
C GLY A 77 -10.91 15.94 -5.46
N ILE A 78 -11.54 15.52 -4.36
CA ILE A 78 -12.97 15.69 -4.10
C ILE A 78 -13.28 16.72 -3.00
N ASP A 79 -12.30 17.55 -2.63
CA ASP A 79 -12.39 18.53 -1.53
C ASP A 79 -12.90 17.92 -0.20
N TYR A 80 -12.52 16.67 0.09
CA TYR A 80 -12.99 15.90 1.25
C TYR A 80 -14.51 15.74 1.34
N ARG A 81 -15.24 15.91 0.23
CA ARG A 81 -16.70 15.78 0.17
C ARG A 81 -17.08 14.31 0.00
N PHE A 82 -17.04 13.57 1.11
CA PHE A 82 -17.41 12.14 1.16
C PHE A 82 -18.76 11.77 0.52
N PRO A 83 -19.82 12.61 0.55
CA PRO A 83 -21.08 12.28 -0.13
C PRO A 83 -20.93 12.02 -1.64
N LEU A 84 -19.88 12.55 -2.29
CA LEU A 84 -19.59 12.30 -3.70
C LEU A 84 -19.28 10.82 -3.99
N MET A 85 -18.75 10.09 -3.02
CA MET A 85 -18.50 8.65 -3.12
C MET A 85 -19.80 7.83 -3.25
N GLY A 86 -20.94 8.39 -2.84
CA GLY A 86 -22.25 7.73 -3.00
C GLY A 86 -22.77 7.72 -4.44
N PHE A 87 -22.26 8.61 -5.29
CA PHE A 87 -22.71 8.74 -6.69
C PHE A 87 -21.85 7.93 -7.66
N ASP A 88 -20.63 7.58 -7.27
CA ASP A 88 -19.71 6.78 -8.07
C ASP A 88 -19.12 5.63 -7.22
N THR A 89 -19.57 4.41 -7.52
CA THR A 89 -19.12 3.20 -6.83
C THR A 89 -17.65 2.87 -7.12
N GLN A 90 -17.09 3.29 -8.26
CA GLN A 90 -15.67 3.12 -8.57
C GLN A 90 -14.81 4.08 -7.77
N LEU A 91 -15.24 5.34 -7.61
CA LEU A 91 -14.58 6.29 -6.72
C LEU A 91 -14.52 5.75 -5.28
N ALA A 92 -15.63 5.19 -4.78
CA ALA A 92 -15.69 4.62 -3.44
C ALA A 92 -14.83 3.34 -3.28
N LEU A 93 -15.05 2.34 -4.14
CA LEU A 93 -14.49 0.99 -3.94
C LEU A 93 -13.09 0.82 -4.51
N VAL A 94 -12.71 1.59 -5.53
CA VAL A 94 -11.44 1.46 -6.22
C VAL A 94 -10.49 2.59 -5.84
N GLU A 95 -10.93 3.84 -5.95
CA GLU A 95 -10.04 4.98 -5.69
C GLU A 95 -9.79 5.20 -4.20
N PHE A 96 -10.81 5.05 -3.37
CA PHE A 96 -10.72 5.23 -1.93
C PHE A 96 -10.44 3.92 -1.17
N ALA A 97 -11.22 2.85 -1.40
CA ALA A 97 -11.07 1.65 -0.59
C ALA A 97 -9.78 0.86 -0.90
N VAL A 98 -9.26 0.86 -2.14
CA VAL A 98 -8.01 0.15 -2.45
C VAL A 98 -6.82 0.70 -1.66
N PRO A 99 -6.50 2.01 -1.67
CA PRO A 99 -5.39 2.52 -0.87
C PRO A 99 -5.56 2.26 0.63
N VAL A 100 -6.79 2.34 1.16
CA VAL A 100 -7.09 2.03 2.57
C VAL A 100 -6.78 0.56 2.88
N VAL A 101 -7.28 -0.35 2.06
CA VAL A 101 -7.10 -1.80 2.24
C VAL A 101 -5.63 -2.18 2.08
N GLN A 102 -4.92 -1.61 1.09
CA GLN A 102 -3.49 -1.87 0.88
C GLN A 102 -2.62 -1.28 2.00
N ALA A 103 -2.90 -0.05 2.47
CA ALA A 103 -2.21 0.54 3.61
C ALA A 103 -2.43 -0.29 4.89
N SER A 104 -3.66 -0.77 5.10
CA SER A 104 -3.99 -1.65 6.23
C SER A 104 -3.26 -3.00 6.12
N GLY A 105 -3.24 -3.61 4.94
CA GLY A 105 -2.49 -4.85 4.69
C GLY A 105 -1.00 -4.70 4.94
N ALA A 106 -0.41 -3.60 4.48
CA ALA A 106 0.99 -3.26 4.75
C ALA A 106 1.26 -3.04 6.24
N LEU A 107 0.36 -2.35 6.95
CA LEU A 107 0.47 -2.12 8.39
C LEU A 107 0.40 -3.41 9.20
N LEU A 108 -0.56 -4.30 8.90
CA LEU A 108 -0.65 -5.61 9.58
C LEU A 108 0.60 -6.45 9.31
N SER A 109 1.05 -6.49 8.05
CA SER A 109 2.28 -7.21 7.68
C SER A 109 3.49 -6.63 8.41
N PHE A 110 3.57 -5.30 8.55
CA PHE A 110 4.65 -4.63 9.27
C PHE A 110 4.69 -5.07 10.73
N PHE A 111 3.55 -5.06 11.42
CA PHE A 111 3.49 -5.54 12.80
C PHE A 111 3.80 -7.03 12.93
N GLY A 112 3.36 -7.85 11.97
CA GLY A 112 3.70 -9.27 11.90
C GLY A 112 5.23 -9.50 11.83
N ILE A 113 5.90 -8.83 10.90
CA ILE A 113 7.36 -8.88 10.75
C ILE A 113 8.06 -8.29 11.97
N LEU A 114 7.55 -7.19 12.54
CA LEU A 114 8.13 -6.56 13.73
C LEU A 114 8.09 -7.51 14.93
N PHE A 115 7.00 -8.25 15.12
CA PHE A 115 6.90 -9.24 16.19
C PHE A 115 7.88 -10.40 16.00
N LEU A 116 8.06 -10.89 14.76
CA LEU A 116 9.11 -11.87 14.46
C LEU A 116 10.51 -11.32 14.74
N PHE A 117 10.78 -10.08 14.36
CA PHE A 117 12.06 -9.42 14.64
C PHE A 117 12.34 -9.29 16.13
N ILE A 118 11.35 -8.88 16.93
CA ILE A 118 11.45 -8.79 18.39
C ILE A 118 11.69 -10.18 19.00
N GLN A 119 10.99 -11.21 18.52
CA GLN A 119 11.19 -12.59 18.99
C GLN A 119 12.60 -13.10 18.68
N GLY A 120 13.11 -12.82 17.48
CA GLY A 120 14.49 -13.15 17.08
C GLY A 120 15.57 -12.43 17.89
N TYR A 121 15.25 -11.27 18.49
CA TYR A 121 16.17 -10.53 19.36
C TYR A 121 16.07 -10.95 20.84
N LYS A 122 14.85 -11.10 21.37
CA LYS A 122 14.61 -11.39 22.80
C LYS A 122 14.59 -12.89 23.15
N GLY A 123 14.64 -13.77 22.17
CA GLY A 123 14.59 -15.23 22.35
C GLY A 123 13.18 -15.81 22.38
N TYR A 124 13.07 -17.12 22.15
CA TYR A 124 11.83 -17.89 21.90
C TYR A 124 10.87 -18.05 23.12
N GLY A 125 10.89 -17.15 24.10
CA GLY A 125 10.06 -17.25 25.32
C GLY A 125 8.64 -16.70 25.20
N HIS A 126 8.29 -16.02 24.11
CA HIS A 126 7.03 -15.28 23.99
C HIS A 126 6.03 -15.93 23.01
N PHE A 127 5.51 -17.11 23.36
CA PHE A 127 4.54 -17.87 22.56
C PHE A 127 3.28 -17.05 22.15
N LYS A 128 2.90 -16.05 22.97
CA LYS A 128 1.79 -15.14 22.66
C LYS A 128 2.10 -14.23 21.45
N LEU A 129 3.33 -13.73 21.32
CA LEU A 129 3.72 -12.83 20.22
C LEU A 129 3.77 -13.57 18.89
N GLU A 130 4.26 -14.81 18.89
CA GLU A 130 4.33 -15.66 17.69
C GLU A 130 2.95 -15.88 17.07
N ARG A 131 1.95 -16.24 17.88
CA ARG A 131 0.58 -16.42 17.38
C ARG A 131 -0.02 -15.14 16.81
N HIS A 132 0.26 -13.99 17.42
CA HIS A 132 -0.18 -12.70 16.88
C HIS A 132 0.55 -12.36 15.59
N ALA A 133 1.86 -12.63 15.50
CA ALA A 133 2.65 -12.43 14.30
C ALA A 133 2.10 -13.24 13.12
N LEU A 134 1.80 -14.53 13.34
CA LEU A 134 1.19 -15.40 12.34
C LEU A 134 -0.17 -14.89 11.88
N ASN A 135 -1.06 -14.52 12.81
CA ASN A 135 -2.37 -13.98 12.46
C ASN A 135 -2.25 -12.70 11.60
N LEU A 136 -1.31 -11.82 11.94
CA LEU A 136 -1.05 -10.59 11.21
C LEU A 136 -0.44 -10.85 9.83
N LEU A 137 0.46 -11.84 9.71
CA LEU A 137 1.05 -12.28 8.44
C LEU A 137 0.10 -13.08 7.55
N ILE A 138 -1.04 -13.53 8.07
CA ILE A 138 -2.15 -14.05 7.27
C ILE A 138 -3.05 -12.88 6.83
N ALA A 139 -3.47 -12.05 7.78
CA ALA A 139 -4.41 -10.95 7.52
C ALA A 139 -3.83 -9.88 6.58
N GLY A 140 -2.55 -9.52 6.76
CA GLY A 140 -1.89 -8.49 5.95
C GLY A 140 -1.87 -8.80 4.45
N PRO A 141 -1.30 -9.95 4.04
CA PRO A 141 -1.35 -10.40 2.64
C PRO A 141 -2.77 -10.63 2.13
N ALA A 142 -3.71 -11.14 2.95
CA ALA A 142 -5.10 -11.30 2.55
C ALA A 142 -5.75 -9.95 2.18
N LEU A 143 -5.54 -8.91 2.98
CA LEU A 143 -5.97 -7.55 2.65
C LEU A 143 -5.28 -7.04 1.39
N TRP A 144 -3.98 -7.28 1.22
CA TRP A 144 -3.27 -6.88 0.01
C TRP A 144 -3.85 -7.53 -1.25
N VAL A 145 -4.15 -8.83 -1.20
CA VAL A 145 -4.80 -9.55 -2.31
C VAL A 145 -6.18 -8.95 -2.59
N LEU A 146 -6.99 -8.71 -1.57
CA LEU A 146 -8.30 -8.06 -1.72
C LEU A 146 -8.17 -6.68 -2.40
N GLY A 147 -7.23 -5.85 -1.95
CA GLY A 147 -6.95 -4.55 -2.56
C GLY A 147 -6.47 -4.67 -4.00
N SER A 148 -5.68 -5.71 -4.33
CA SER A 148 -5.24 -5.99 -5.71
C SER A 148 -6.40 -6.40 -6.62
N ILE A 149 -7.33 -7.22 -6.11
CA ILE A 149 -8.55 -7.61 -6.83
C ILE A 149 -9.39 -6.37 -7.11
N HIS A 150 -9.67 -5.56 -6.09
CA HIS A 150 -10.41 -4.30 -6.24
C HIS A 150 -9.75 -3.37 -7.26
N ASN A 151 -8.43 -3.22 -7.22
CA ASN A 151 -7.69 -2.41 -8.19
C ASN A 151 -7.78 -2.97 -9.62
N SER A 152 -7.94 -4.29 -9.77
CA SER A 152 -8.06 -4.94 -11.09
C SER A 152 -9.46 -4.80 -11.68
N CYS A 153 -10.47 -4.59 -10.83
CA CYS A 153 -11.85 -4.29 -11.23
C CYS A 153 -12.06 -2.82 -11.68
N GLN A 154 -10.99 -2.05 -11.83
CA GLN A 154 -11.09 -0.66 -12.28
C GLN A 154 -11.50 -0.61 -13.76
N ILE A 155 -12.71 -0.14 -14.04
CA ILE A 155 -13.26 0.00 -15.41
C ILE A 155 -13.64 1.48 -15.61
N TYR A 156 -12.66 2.35 -15.81
CA TYR A 156 -12.97 3.69 -16.29
C TYR A 156 -12.92 3.70 -17.81
N GLU A 157 -14.08 3.84 -18.44
CA GLU A 157 -14.14 4.29 -19.83
C GLU A 157 -13.80 5.79 -19.87
N ARG A 158 -12.87 6.16 -20.76
CA ARG A 158 -12.70 7.55 -21.14
C ARG A 158 -13.94 7.89 -21.98
N ALA A 159 -14.85 8.70 -21.44
CA ALA A 159 -16.02 9.17 -22.20
C ALA A 159 -15.62 10.05 -23.40
N ASP A 160 -14.37 10.53 -23.46
CA ASP A 160 -13.80 11.21 -24.61
C ASP A 160 -13.27 10.22 -25.64
N GLY A 161 -14.21 9.56 -26.32
CA GLY A 161 -14.00 8.96 -27.64
C GLY A 161 -14.32 9.98 -28.73
N HIS A 162 -13.67 11.14 -28.72
CA HIS A 162 -13.73 12.14 -29.79
C HIS A 162 -12.34 12.74 -30.05
#